data_AF-A0A5Q4FXF9-F1
#
_entry.id   AF-A0A5Q4FXF9-F1
#
_cell.length_a   1.000
_cell.length_b   1.000
_cell.length_c   1.000
_cell.angle_alpha   90.00
_cell.angle_beta   90.00
_cell.angle_gamma   90.00
#
_symmetry.space_group_name_H-M   'P 1'
#
loop_
_entity.id
_entity.type
_entity.pdbx_description
1 polymer ?
#
loop_
_entity_poly.entity_id
_entity_poly.type
_entity_poly.pdbx_seq_one_letter_code
_entity_poly.pdbx_strand_id
1 'polypeptide(L)' 'CDVVGLRGILLDHVVPGRYVEGRILQSQTLDALGGPLDVANDIAPVLQTTDIHTSNGTIHVINSVLLLDD' A
#
# COMPACT_ATOMS: atom_id res chain seq x y z
N CYS A 1 -0.03 -22.20 12.67
CA CYS A 1 0.01 -21.24 11.55
C CYS A 1 -0.10 -19.85 12.13
N ASP A 2 0.83 -18.94 11.82
CA ASP A 2 0.83 -17.59 12.36
C ASP A 2 -0.17 -16.71 11.60
N VAL A 3 -1.42 -16.76 12.05
CA VAL A 3 -2.52 -15.97 11.49
C VAL A 3 -2.45 -14.50 11.90
N VAL A 4 -1.72 -14.18 12.97
CA VAL A 4 -1.60 -12.82 13.49
C VAL A 4 -0.60 -12.04 12.63
N GLY A 5 0.57 -12.62 12.34
CA GLY A 5 1.57 -12.02 11.46
C GLY A 5 1.04 -11.77 10.05
N LEU A 6 0.35 -12.75 9.46
CA LEU A 6 -0.24 -12.58 8.12
C LEU A 6 -1.28 -11.45 8.07
N ARG A 7 -2.09 -11.31 9.13
CA ARG A 7 -3.09 -10.25 9.20
C ARG A 7 -2.44 -8.86 9.21
N GLY A 8 -1.35 -8.68 9.97
CA GLY A 8 -0.60 -7.42 10.02
C GLY A 8 -0.13 -7.00 8.63
N ILE A 9 0.62 -7.90 7.98
CA ILE A 9 1.14 -7.69 6.63
C ILE A 9 0.02 -7.25 5.66
N LEU A 10 -1.13 -7.92 5.66
CA LEU A 10 -2.21 -7.56 4.74
C LEU A 10 -2.85 -6.20 5.05
N LEU A 11 -2.84 -5.74 6.30
CA LEU A 11 -3.35 -4.42 6.68
C LEU A 11 -2.41 -3.28 6.26
N ASP A 12 -1.10 -3.54 6.18
CA ASP A 12 -0.12 -2.57 5.65
C ASP A 12 -0.34 -2.27 4.16
N HIS A 13 -1.01 -3.17 3.43
CA HIS A 13 -1.30 -3.01 2.00
C HIS A 13 -2.57 -2.23 1.69
N VAL A 14 -3.30 -1.75 2.72
CA VAL A 14 -4.60 -1.09 2.55
C VAL A 14 -4.57 0.31 3.11
N VAL A 15 -4.65 1.31 2.23
CA VAL A 15 -4.81 2.72 2.60
C VAL A 15 -6.29 3.12 2.50
N PRO A 16 -6.92 3.62 3.57
CA PRO A 16 -8.32 4.04 3.54
C PRO A 16 -8.57 5.18 2.54
N GLY A 17 -9.51 4.98 1.63
CA GLY A 17 -9.91 5.98 0.64
C GLY A 17 -9.58 5.56 -0.80
N ARG A 18 -9.58 6.53 -1.71
CA ARG A 18 -9.29 6.30 -3.13
C ARG A 18 -8.10 7.14 -3.55
N TYR A 19 -6.99 6.46 -3.83
CA TYR A 19 -5.75 7.08 -4.26
C TYR A 19 -5.46 6.69 -5.70
N VAL A 20 -5.18 7.69 -6.53
CA VAL A 20 -4.60 7.48 -7.86
C VAL A 20 -3.09 7.64 -7.78
N GLU A 21 -2.34 7.06 -8.71
CA GLU A 21 -0.88 7.07 -8.71
C GLU A 21 -0.31 8.47 -8.51
N GLY A 22 -0.80 9.44 -9.28
CA GLY A 22 -0.32 10.81 -9.19
C GLY A 22 -0.46 11.44 -7.79
N ARG A 23 -1.49 11.05 -7.03
CA ARG A 23 -1.65 11.47 -5.63
C ARG A 23 -0.73 10.70 -4.69
N ILE A 24 -0.51 9.41 -4.94
CA ILE A 24 0.42 8.59 -4.17
C ILE A 24 1.82 9.21 -4.27
N LEU A 25 2.32 9.43 -5.49
CA LEU A 25 3.68 9.93 -5.74
C LEU A 25 3.89 11.39 -5.29
N GLN A 26 2.82 12.16 -5.06
CA GLN A 26 2.90 13.51 -4.47
C GLN A 26 2.90 13.49 -2.94
N SER A 27 2.55 12.36 -2.32
CA SER A 27 2.51 12.19 -0.88
C SER A 27 3.91 11.80 -0.37
N GLN A 28 4.27 12.28 0.82
CA GLN A 28 5.49 11.80 1.50
C GLN A 28 5.20 10.50 2.26
N THR A 29 4.07 10.48 2.95
CA THR A 29 3.60 9.33 3.72
C THR A 29 2.14 9.03 3.39
N LEU A 30 1.75 7.77 3.58
CA LEU A 30 0.36 7.31 3.54
C LEU A 30 0.03 6.54 4.82
N ASP A 31 -1.16 6.75 5.37
CA ASP A 31 -1.61 6.01 6.55
C ASP A 31 -2.35 4.74 6.10
N ALA A 32 -1.66 3.59 6.10
CA ALA A 32 -2.30 2.30 5.90
C ALA A 32 -3.04 1.84 7.17
N LEU A 33 -3.89 0.84 7.03
CA LEU A 33 -4.62 0.26 8.17
C LEU A 33 -3.68 -0.41 9.18
N GLY A 34 -2.50 -0.88 8.74
CA GLY A 34 -1.49 -1.47 9.62
C GLY A 34 -0.47 -0.47 10.18
N GLY A 35 -0.24 0.67 9.50
CA GLY A 35 0.71 1.70 9.95
C GLY A 35 1.05 2.72 8.87
N PRO A 36 1.91 3.71 9.18
CA PRO A 36 2.39 4.68 8.20
C PRO A 36 3.32 4.01 7.18
N LEU A 37 3.19 4.41 5.92
CA LEU A 37 4.03 4.01 4.79
C LEU A 37 4.82 5.21 4.29
N ASP A 38 6.12 5.03 4.04
CA ASP A 38 6.95 5.99 3.31
C ASP A 38 6.78 5.75 1.81
N VAL A 39 6.32 6.76 1.07
CA VAL A 39 6.05 6.60 -0.35
C VAL A 39 7.33 6.36 -1.16
N ALA A 40 8.43 7.02 -0.81
CA ALA A 40 9.68 6.94 -1.57
C ALA A 40 10.39 5.60 -1.33
N ASN A 41 10.33 5.09 -0.11
CA ASN A 41 11.04 3.88 0.30
C ASN A 41 10.19 2.61 0.15
N ASP A 42 8.90 2.66 0.50
CA ASP A 42 8.07 1.45 0.59
C ASP A 42 7.23 1.22 -0.67
N ILE A 43 6.76 2.30 -1.33
CA ILE A 43 5.73 2.20 -2.38
C ILE A 43 6.30 2.41 -3.79
N ALA A 44 6.94 3.55 -4.04
CA ALA A 44 7.45 3.91 -5.36
C ALA A 44 8.37 2.84 -6.00
N PRO A 45 9.24 2.12 -5.27
CA PRO A 45 10.13 1.12 -5.86
C PRO A 45 9.42 -0.15 -6.36
N VAL A 46 8.27 -0.48 -5.78
CA VAL A 46 7.55 -1.74 -6.05
C VAL A 46 6.33 -1.57 -6.94
N LEU A 47 5.88 -0.33 -7.15
CA LEU A 47 4.70 0.02 -7.96
C LEU A 47 4.87 -0.37 -9.44
N GLN A 48 3.86 -1.01 -10.03
CA GLN A 48 3.91 -1.52 -11.42
C GLN A 48 2.74 -1.04 -12.29
N THR A 49 1.56 -1.63 -12.10
CA THR A 49 0.35 -1.27 -12.82
C THR A 49 -0.54 -0.49 -11.88
N THR A 50 -0.82 0.74 -12.23
CA THR A 50 -1.52 1.67 -11.36
C THR A 50 -2.94 1.93 -11.85
N ASP A 51 -3.74 2.53 -10.96
CA ASP A 51 -5.06 3.09 -11.29
C ASP A 51 -6.10 2.07 -11.80
N ILE A 52 -6.06 0.84 -11.28
CA ILE A 52 -7.12 -0.15 -11.55
C ILE A 52 -8.36 0.22 -10.73
N HIS A 53 -9.34 0.85 -11.38
CA HIS A 53 -10.56 1.29 -10.71
C HIS A 53 -11.51 0.12 -10.41
N THR A 54 -11.92 0.01 -9.14
CA THR A 54 -12.98 -0.89 -8.68
C THR A 54 -14.17 -0.09 -8.14
N SER A 55 -15.26 -0.76 -7.78
CA SER A 55 -16.45 -0.11 -7.20
C SER A 55 -16.19 0.52 -5.83
N ASN A 56 -15.23 0.00 -5.07
CA ASN A 56 -14.95 0.40 -3.69
C ASN A 56 -13.56 1.03 -3.48
N GLY A 57 -12.73 1.13 -4.51
CA GLY A 57 -11.39 1.70 -4.37
C GLY A 57 -10.60 1.68 -5.68
N THR A 58 -9.30 1.86 -5.54
CA THR A 58 -8.33 1.74 -6.63
C THR A 58 -7.29 0.70 -6.21
N ILE A 59 -7.02 -0.26 -7.09
CA ILE A 59 -5.95 -1.24 -6.90
C ILE A 59 -4.71 -0.75 -7.63
N HIS A 60 -3.57 -0.88 -6.96
CA HIS A 60 -2.25 -0.68 -7.54
C HIS A 60 -1.48 -1.99 -7.40
N VAL A 61 -0.96 -2.51 -8.52
CA VAL A 61 -0.18 -3.74 -8.55
C VAL A 61 1.25 -3.42 -8.13
N ILE A 62 1.76 -4.20 -7.19
CA ILE A 62 3.15 -4.14 -6.72
C ILE A 62 3.88 -5.45 -7.05
N ASN A 63 5.20 -5.39 -7.29
CA ASN A 63 6.00 -6.56 -7.65
C ASN A 63 6.59 -7.32 -6.46
N SER A 64 6.46 -6.78 -5.24
CA SER A 64 6.99 -7.34 -4.00
C SER A 64 5.98 -7.08 -2.87
N VAL A 65 5.92 -7.99 -1.90
CA VAL A 65 5.09 -7.81 -0.69
C VAL A 65 5.69 -6.70 0.17
N LEU A 66 4.86 -5.80 0.70
CA LEU A 66 5.29 -4.83 1.71
C LEU A 66 5.56 -5.59 3.01
N LEU A 67 6.83 -5.66 3.38
CA LEU A 67 7.29 -6.17 4.67
C LEU A 67 7.95 -4.99 5.38
N LEU A 68 7.18 -4.33 6.24
CA LEU A 68 7.69 -3.25 7.07
C LEU A 68 8.40 -3.89 8.27
N ASP A 69 9.62 -3.47 8.55
CA ASP A 69 10.33 -3.89 9.75
C ASP A 69 9.66 -3.22 10.97
N ASP A 70 9.31 -4.01 11.99
CA ASP A 70 8.85 -3.52 13.31
C ASP A 70 9.93 -2.72 14.06
#